data_AF-A0A7X8K6C8-F1
#
_entry.id   AF-A0A7X8K6C8-F1
#
_cell.length_a   1.000
_cell.length_b   1.000
_cell.length_c   1.000
_cell.angle_alpha   90.00
_cell.angle_beta   90.00
_cell.angle_gamma   90.00
#
_symmetry.space_group_name_H-M   'P 1'
#
loop_
_entity.id
_entity.type
_entity.pdbx_description
1 polymer ?
#
loop_
_entity_poly.entity_id
_entity_poly.type
_entity_poly.pdbx_seq_one_letter_code
_entity_poly.pdbx_strand_id
1 'polypeptide(L)'
;MDKQRYKQLIMDRLQRFFDFQEDVHFAGVTMDFQARMHRRNEKYLLTKKNVLYAYDNFEYFCLYQNERLPLSELKTLINDFSETCLKMTKPNNEHMSTDHVLILHLDYVDDETKRYIEKYKYRHYFRFGLQGTLKVGVILVYDDAKSAVFSKDLRDKKYHFVLEK
;
A
#
# COMPACT_ATOMS: atom_id res chain seq x y z
N MET A 1 -11.80 17.21 -1.40
CA MET A 1 -10.59 18.05 -1.41
C MET A 1 -10.07 17.92 -2.80
N ASP A 2 -9.55 19.00 -3.39
CA ASP A 2 -9.01 18.88 -4.73
C ASP A 2 -7.92 17.78 -4.81
N LYS A 3 -7.91 17.02 -5.90
CA LYS A 3 -7.05 15.85 -6.09
C LYS A 3 -5.56 16.22 -6.06
N GLN A 4 -5.18 17.37 -6.61
CA GLN A 4 -3.80 17.83 -6.56
C GLN A 4 -3.39 18.19 -5.13
N ARG A 5 -4.29 18.87 -4.40
CA ARG A 5 -4.05 19.19 -2.99
C ARG A 5 -3.93 17.95 -2.12
N TYR A 6 -4.79 16.94 -2.33
CA TYR A 6 -4.71 15.69 -1.58
C TYR A 6 -3.42 14.92 -1.90
N LYS A 7 -3.04 14.82 -3.17
CA LYS A 7 -1.77 14.25 -3.61
C LYS A 7 -0.59 14.90 -2.87
N GLN A 8 -0.49 16.23 -2.90
CA GLN A 8 0.57 16.97 -2.23
C GLN A 8 0.58 16.72 -0.71
N LEU A 9 -0.59 16.71 -0.06
CA LEU A 9 -0.71 16.43 1.37
C LEU A 9 -0.10 15.08 1.75
N ILE A 10 -0.37 14.03 0.98
CA ILE A 10 0.17 12.69 1.28
C ILE A 10 1.67 12.64 1.00
N MET A 11 2.12 13.21 -0.12
CA MET A 11 3.55 13.29 -0.44
C MET A 11 4.33 14.01 0.66
N ASP A 12 3.85 15.17 1.12
CA ASP A 12 4.51 15.97 2.16
C ASP A 12 4.66 15.21 3.48
N ARG A 13 3.68 14.36 3.81
CA ARG A 13 3.67 13.57 5.06
C ARG A 13 4.59 12.36 5.01
N LEU A 14 4.85 11.82 3.82
CA LEU A 14 5.61 10.59 3.60
C LEU A 14 7.05 10.83 3.11
N GLN A 15 7.35 11.99 2.50
CA GLN A 15 8.65 12.33 1.87
C GLN A 15 9.89 12.14 2.76
N ARG A 16 9.73 12.16 4.10
CA ARG A 16 10.85 11.94 5.02
C ARG A 16 11.36 10.50 5.02
N PHE A 17 10.52 9.54 4.63
CA PHE A 17 10.82 8.11 4.74
C PHE A 17 10.61 7.34 3.43
N PHE A 18 9.99 7.96 2.43
CA PHE A 18 9.62 7.32 1.18
C PHE A 18 10.18 8.08 -0.01
N ASP A 19 10.68 7.32 -0.99
CA ASP A 19 11.00 7.81 -2.32
C ASP A 19 9.74 7.82 -3.19
N PHE A 20 9.59 8.84 -4.03
CA PHE A 20 8.39 9.03 -4.86
C PHE A 20 8.65 8.85 -6.35
N GLN A 21 7.64 8.29 -7.03
CA GLN A 21 7.49 8.31 -8.47
C GLN A 21 6.06 8.74 -8.80
N GLU A 22 5.89 9.69 -9.71
CA GLU A 22 4.57 10.17 -10.14
C GLU A 22 4.15 9.53 -11.47
N ASP A 23 2.85 9.56 -11.78
CA ASP A 23 2.27 9.06 -13.04
C ASP A 23 2.68 7.62 -13.38
N VAL A 24 2.70 6.76 -12.36
CA VAL A 24 3.19 5.40 -12.45
C VAL A 24 2.13 4.51 -13.08
N HIS A 25 2.48 3.89 -14.21
CA HIS A 25 1.61 2.90 -14.85
C HIS A 25 1.69 1.59 -14.08
N PHE A 26 0.59 1.22 -13.41
CA PHE A 26 0.52 0.05 -12.54
C PHE A 26 -0.85 -0.61 -12.66
N ALA A 27 -0.88 -1.93 -12.86
CA ALA A 27 -2.12 -2.69 -12.98
C ALA A 27 -3.11 -2.14 -14.05
N GLY A 28 -2.58 -1.70 -15.20
CA GLY A 28 -3.39 -1.21 -16.31
C GLY A 28 -3.97 0.20 -16.13
N VAL A 29 -3.69 0.87 -15.01
CA VAL A 29 -4.08 2.27 -14.76
C VAL A 29 -2.86 3.13 -14.43
N THR A 30 -3.02 4.44 -14.54
CA THR A 30 -2.02 5.41 -14.08
C THR A 30 -2.32 5.81 -12.65
N MET A 31 -1.38 5.52 -11.76
CA MET A 31 -1.40 5.95 -10.37
C MET A 31 -0.85 7.37 -10.27
N ASP A 32 -1.50 8.23 -9.47
CA ASP A 32 -1.06 9.60 -9.22
C ASP A 32 0.37 9.65 -8.67
N PHE A 33 0.71 8.69 -7.81
CA PHE A 33 2.07 8.38 -7.40
C PHE A 33 2.23 6.95 -6.86
N GLN A 34 3.48 6.52 -6.78
CA GLN A 34 3.96 5.43 -5.93
C GLN A 34 5.03 5.96 -4.97
N ALA A 35 4.86 5.68 -3.68
CA ALA A 35 5.83 5.94 -2.63
C ALA A 35 6.46 4.60 -2.21
N ARG A 36 7.79 4.53 -2.11
CA ARG A 36 8.53 3.31 -1.76
C ARG A 36 9.44 3.56 -0.56
N MET A 37 9.44 2.62 0.37
CA MET A 37 10.42 2.54 1.45
C MET A 37 11.01 1.13 1.52
N HIS A 38 12.32 1.06 1.70
CA HIS A 38 13.05 -0.18 1.97
C HIS A 38 13.73 -0.07 3.33
N ARG A 39 13.37 -0.98 4.24
CA ARG A 39 14.01 -1.12 5.54
C ARG A 39 14.82 -2.41 5.57
N ARG A 40 16.13 -2.28 5.74
CA ARG A 40 17.05 -3.39 5.97
C ARG A 40 17.46 -3.37 7.45
N ASN A 41 17.19 -4.45 8.16
CA ASN A 41 17.64 -4.62 9.55
C ASN A 41 18.75 -5.65 9.60
N GLU A 42 19.88 -5.29 10.22
CA GLU A 42 21.03 -6.18 10.38
C GLU A 42 21.29 -6.38 11.88
N LYS A 43 21.34 -7.64 12.34
CA LYS A 43 21.73 -7.94 13.72
C LYS A 43 23.12 -8.57 13.74
N TYR A 44 24.05 -7.87 14.37
CA TYR A 44 25.43 -8.32 14.59
C TYR A 44 25.53 -9.05 15.93
N LEU A 45 26.14 -10.24 15.96
CA LEU A 45 26.42 -10.97 17.20
C LEU A 45 27.91 -10.84 17.55
N LEU A 46 28.19 -9.96 18.52
CA LEU A 46 29.38 -9.87 19.40
C LEU A 46 30.80 -9.88 18.84
N THR A 47 31.04 -9.89 17.53
CA THR A 47 32.30 -9.39 16.92
C THR A 47 32.01 -8.88 15.51
N LYS A 48 32.75 -7.87 15.02
CA LYS A 48 32.60 -7.21 13.69
C LYS A 48 32.67 -8.14 12.45
N LYS A 49 32.66 -9.47 12.61
CA LYS A 49 32.90 -10.43 11.52
C LYS A 49 31.72 -11.33 11.13
N ASN A 50 30.62 -11.39 11.88
CA ASN A 50 29.49 -12.28 11.54
C ASN A 50 28.14 -11.53 11.53
N VAL A 51 27.59 -11.29 10.32
CA VAL A 51 26.16 -10.94 10.15
C VAL A 51 25.36 -12.20 10.44
N LEU A 52 24.60 -12.23 11.55
CA LEU A 52 23.87 -13.44 11.95
C LEU A 52 22.56 -13.60 11.14
N TYR A 53 21.95 -12.48 10.77
CA TYR A 53 20.82 -12.39 9.83
C TYR A 53 20.57 -10.93 9.46
N ALA A 54 20.30 -10.69 8.17
CA ALA A 54 19.70 -9.46 7.67
C ALA A 54 18.30 -9.78 7.17
N TYR A 55 17.35 -8.87 7.38
CA TYR A 55 16.04 -9.00 6.77
C TYR A 55 15.54 -7.70 6.16
N ASP A 56 14.92 -7.85 5.00
CA ASP A 56 14.38 -6.79 4.17
C ASP A 56 12.86 -6.70 4.36
N ASN A 57 12.39 -5.49 4.63
CA ASN A 57 11.00 -5.11 4.60
C ASN A 57 10.80 -4.02 3.55
N PHE A 58 9.89 -4.25 2.61
CA PHE A 58 9.48 -3.27 1.62
C PHE A 58 8.07 -2.77 1.92
N GLU A 59 7.86 -1.47 1.80
CA GLU A 59 6.56 -0.83 1.99
C GLU A 59 6.29 0.12 0.82
N TYR A 60 5.11 -0.01 0.23
CA TYR A 60 4.68 0.76 -0.93
C TYR A 60 3.30 1.37 -0.67
N PHE A 61 3.15 2.65 -0.99
CA PHE A 61 1.85 3.31 -1.10
C PHE A 61 1.62 3.74 -2.54
N CYS A 62 0.48 3.37 -3.12
CA CYS A 62 0.07 3.85 -4.44
C CYS A 62 -1.21 4.67 -4.28
N LEU A 63 -1.24 5.89 -4.80
CA LEU A 63 -2.43 6.72 -4.81
C LEU A 63 -3.14 6.61 -6.17
N TYR A 64 -4.44 6.39 -6.11
CA TYR A 64 -5.33 6.49 -7.26
C TYR A 64 -6.52 7.37 -6.89
N GLN A 65 -6.75 8.41 -7.68
CA GLN A 65 -7.83 9.37 -7.46
C GLN A 65 -8.85 9.35 -8.60
N ASN A 66 -10.14 9.34 -8.25
CA ASN A 66 -11.22 9.44 -9.24
C ASN A 66 -12.45 10.09 -8.60
N GLU A 67 -13.36 10.65 -9.38
CA GLU A 67 -14.60 11.22 -8.83
C GLU A 67 -15.49 10.10 -8.29
N ARG A 68 -15.63 9.03 -9.06
CA ARG A 68 -16.43 7.86 -8.72
C ARG A 68 -15.81 6.64 -9.37
N LEU A 69 -15.92 5.50 -8.69
CA LEU A 69 -15.53 4.22 -9.24
C LEU A 69 -16.63 3.19 -8.94
N PRO A 70 -17.34 2.66 -9.95
CA PRO A 70 -18.32 1.60 -9.74
C PRO A 70 -17.69 0.40 -9.04
N LEU A 71 -18.45 -0.28 -8.17
CA LEU A 71 -17.94 -1.40 -7.40
C LEU A 71 -17.31 -2.52 -8.26
N SER A 72 -17.87 -2.77 -9.44
CA SER A 72 -17.31 -3.75 -10.40
C SER A 72 -15.91 -3.34 -10.87
N GLU A 73 -15.72 -2.09 -11.23
CA GLU A 73 -14.42 -1.56 -11.67
C GLU A 73 -13.42 -1.49 -10.52
N LEU A 74 -13.87 -1.10 -9.32
CA LEU A 74 -13.05 -1.11 -8.12
C LEU A 74 -12.54 -2.52 -7.77
N LYS A 75 -13.40 -3.53 -7.89
CA LYS A 75 -13.02 -4.94 -7.71
C LYS A 75 -11.95 -5.36 -8.71
N THR A 76 -12.13 -5.02 -9.99
CA THR A 76 -11.15 -5.29 -11.05
C THR A 76 -9.82 -4.60 -10.75
N LEU A 77 -9.84 -3.31 -10.44
CA LEU A 77 -8.64 -2.54 -10.09
C LEU A 77 -7.87 -3.17 -8.92
N ILE A 78 -8.57 -3.51 -7.83
CA ILE A 78 -7.92 -4.11 -6.65
C ILE A 78 -7.36 -5.49 -6.97
N ASN A 79 -8.07 -6.30 -7.76
CA ASN A 79 -7.59 -7.60 -8.21
C ASN A 79 -6.31 -7.47 -9.05
N ASP A 80 -6.35 -6.62 -10.07
CA ASP A 80 -5.22 -6.41 -10.99
C ASP A 80 -4.02 -5.79 -10.27
N PHE A 81 -4.28 -4.88 -9.32
CA PHE A 81 -3.26 -4.34 -8.41
C PHE A 81 -2.59 -5.45 -7.60
N SER A 82 -3.38 -6.33 -6.98
CA SER A 82 -2.89 -7.44 -6.15
C SER A 82 -2.04 -8.43 -6.95
N GLU A 83 -2.53 -8.80 -8.14
CA GLU A 83 -1.81 -9.68 -9.07
C GLU A 83 -0.50 -9.05 -9.57
N THR A 84 -0.51 -7.74 -9.85
CA THR A 84 0.70 -7.01 -10.26
C THR A 84 1.71 -6.96 -9.11
N CYS A 85 1.28 -6.66 -7.87
CA CYS A 85 2.12 -6.72 -6.68
C CYS A 85 2.76 -8.11 -6.49
N LEU A 86 1.99 -9.19 -6.69
CA LEU A 86 2.49 -10.55 -6.60
C LEU A 86 3.58 -10.82 -7.64
N LYS A 87 3.35 -10.46 -8.90
CA LYS A 87 4.32 -10.65 -9.99
C LYS A 87 5.60 -9.84 -9.80
N MET A 88 5.50 -8.64 -9.23
CA MET A 88 6.64 -7.75 -9.00
C MET A 88 7.46 -8.13 -7.76
N THR A 89 6.82 -8.78 -6.78
CA THR A 89 7.51 -9.19 -5.55
C THR A 89 8.38 -10.41 -5.83
N LYS A 90 9.71 -10.20 -5.84
CA LYS A 90 10.71 -11.26 -6.02
C LYS A 90 11.41 -11.51 -4.69
N PRO A 91 10.91 -12.44 -3.85
CA PRO A 91 11.51 -12.70 -2.55
C PRO A 91 12.90 -13.30 -2.72
N ASN A 92 13.86 -12.84 -1.92
CA ASN A 92 15.18 -13.44 -1.76
C ASN A 92 15.25 -14.12 -0.36
N ASN A 93 16.43 -14.61 0.03
CA ASN A 93 16.60 -15.26 1.34
C ASN A 93 16.53 -14.28 2.53
N GLU A 94 16.70 -12.97 2.28
CA GLU A 94 16.58 -11.91 3.30
C GLU A 94 15.17 -11.31 3.33
N HIS A 95 14.28 -11.66 2.38
CA HIS A 95 12.95 -11.08 2.26
C HIS A 95 12.04 -11.54 3.41
N MET A 96 11.65 -10.59 4.26
CA MET A 96 10.74 -10.84 5.37
C MET A 96 9.31 -10.44 5.02
N SER A 97 9.12 -9.24 4.47
CA SER A 97 7.80 -8.81 4.05
C SER A 97 7.83 -7.74 2.97
N THR A 98 6.85 -7.80 2.08
CA THR A 98 6.47 -6.71 1.20
C THR A 98 5.03 -6.32 1.48
N ASP A 99 4.80 -5.07 1.89
CA ASP A 99 3.49 -4.50 2.12
C ASP A 99 3.18 -3.49 0.99
N HIS A 100 2.12 -3.71 0.22
CA HIS A 100 1.55 -2.72 -0.68
C HIS A 100 0.23 -2.20 -0.13
N VAL A 101 0.02 -0.90 -0.23
CA VAL A 101 -1.23 -0.26 0.15
C VAL A 101 -1.72 0.61 -1.00
N LEU A 102 -2.90 0.27 -1.53
CA LEU A 102 -3.62 1.10 -2.49
C LEU A 102 -4.47 2.12 -1.74
N ILE A 103 -4.20 3.40 -1.94
CA ILE A 103 -4.99 4.52 -1.43
C ILE A 103 -5.93 4.95 -2.55
N LEU A 104 -7.22 4.73 -2.37
CA LEU A 104 -8.28 5.18 -3.26
C LEU A 104 -8.86 6.48 -2.69
N HIS A 105 -8.72 7.60 -3.38
CA HIS A 105 -9.41 8.84 -3.02
C HIS A 105 -10.56 9.06 -3.99
N LEU A 106 -11.79 8.92 -3.48
CA LEU A 106 -13.01 9.00 -4.26
C LEU A 106 -13.94 10.08 -3.70
N ASP A 107 -14.49 10.92 -4.58
CA ASP A 107 -15.43 11.97 -4.17
C ASP A 107 -16.79 11.36 -3.78
N TYR A 108 -17.24 10.34 -4.51
CA TYR A 108 -18.51 9.64 -4.28
C TYR A 108 -18.30 8.16 -4.02
N VAL A 109 -18.81 7.70 -2.88
CA VAL A 109 -18.67 6.31 -2.41
C VAL A 109 -20.00 5.78 -1.87
N ASP A 110 -20.48 4.67 -2.41
CA ASP A 110 -21.62 3.93 -1.88
C ASP A 110 -21.25 2.99 -0.72
N ASP A 111 -22.24 2.60 0.07
CA ASP A 111 -22.00 1.74 1.24
C ASP A 111 -21.60 0.31 0.86
N GLU A 112 -21.94 -0.15 -0.35
CA GLU A 112 -21.52 -1.47 -0.82
C GLU A 112 -20.00 -1.51 -1.03
N THR A 113 -19.45 -0.46 -1.60
CA THR A 113 -18.01 -0.24 -1.78
C THR A 113 -17.30 -0.20 -0.44
N LYS A 114 -17.82 0.56 0.55
CA LYS A 114 -17.26 0.59 1.91
C LYS A 114 -17.22 -0.82 2.52
N ARG A 115 -18.34 -1.54 2.51
CA ARG A 115 -18.44 -2.91 3.04
C ARG A 115 -17.52 -3.89 2.33
N TYR A 116 -17.32 -3.73 1.02
CA TYR A 116 -16.38 -4.54 0.26
C TYR A 116 -14.94 -4.29 0.71
N ILE A 117 -14.51 -3.02 0.78
CA ILE A 117 -13.15 -2.66 1.24
C ILE A 117 -12.91 -3.15 2.66
N GLU A 118 -13.86 -2.94 3.58
CA GLU A 118 -13.76 -3.40 4.97
C GLU A 118 -13.43 -4.89 5.10
N LYS A 119 -14.00 -5.72 4.23
CA LYS A 119 -13.84 -7.18 4.24
C LYS A 119 -12.63 -7.65 3.44
N TYR A 120 -12.12 -6.83 2.53
CA TYR A 120 -11.01 -7.17 1.68
C TYR A 120 -9.76 -7.55 2.50
N LYS A 121 -9.11 -8.64 2.10
CA LYS A 121 -7.88 -9.15 2.69
C LYS A 121 -7.11 -9.91 1.61
N TYR A 122 -5.85 -9.57 1.42
CA TYR A 122 -4.97 -10.29 0.53
C TYR A 122 -3.61 -10.50 1.17
N ARG A 123 -3.17 -11.77 1.16
CA ARG A 123 -1.86 -12.16 1.66
C ARG A 123 -1.37 -13.36 0.89
N HIS A 124 -0.12 -13.30 0.46
CA HIS A 124 0.60 -14.40 -0.16
C HIS A 124 1.80 -14.79 0.69
N TYR A 125 2.05 -16.10 0.82
CA TYR A 125 3.14 -16.66 1.61
C TYR A 125 4.14 -17.33 0.67
N PHE A 126 5.31 -16.73 0.51
CA PHE A 126 6.35 -17.31 -0.35
C PHE A 126 7.01 -18.48 0.36
N ARG A 127 7.07 -19.63 -0.31
CA ARG A 127 7.58 -20.91 0.25
C ARG A 127 6.99 -21.19 1.64
N PHE A 128 5.66 -21.12 1.76
CA PHE A 128 4.93 -21.32 3.02
C PHE A 128 5.34 -20.36 4.15
N GLY A 129 5.87 -19.18 3.80
CA GLY A 129 6.31 -18.15 4.73
C GLY A 129 7.82 -18.18 5.04
N LEU A 130 8.55 -19.21 4.58
CA LEU A 130 10.00 -19.29 4.75
C LEU A 130 10.76 -18.23 3.96
N GLN A 131 10.14 -17.65 2.94
CA GLN A 131 10.65 -16.51 2.18
C GLN A 131 9.79 -15.26 2.36
N GLY A 132 9.20 -15.13 3.55
CA GLY A 132 8.42 -13.97 3.92
C GLY A 132 7.04 -13.94 3.29
N THR A 133 6.42 -12.77 3.36
CA THR A 133 5.03 -12.57 2.93
C THR A 133 4.87 -11.36 2.02
N LEU A 134 3.88 -11.41 1.15
CA LEU A 134 3.32 -10.24 0.48
C LEU A 134 1.95 -9.95 1.11
N LYS A 135 1.68 -8.70 1.44
CA LYS A 135 0.37 -8.22 1.85
C LYS A 135 -0.06 -7.07 0.95
N VAL A 136 -1.34 -7.10 0.56
CA VAL A 136 -1.97 -5.98 -0.14
C VAL A 136 -3.12 -5.45 0.72
N GLY A 137 -3.06 -4.17 1.04
CA GLY A 137 -4.06 -3.43 1.78
C GLY A 137 -4.72 -2.38 0.90
N VAL A 138 -5.93 -1.97 1.27
CA VAL A 138 -6.66 -0.91 0.58
C VAL A 138 -7.18 0.08 1.61
N ILE A 139 -6.98 1.37 1.34
CA ILE A 139 -7.53 2.48 2.11
C ILE A 139 -8.42 3.26 1.17
N LEU A 140 -9.70 3.36 1.49
CA LEU A 140 -10.64 4.19 0.76
C LEU A 140 -10.85 5.49 1.53
N VAL A 141 -10.50 6.61 0.91
CA VAL A 141 -10.62 7.96 1.45
C VAL A 141 -11.69 8.71 0.66
N TYR A 142 -12.58 9.39 1.38
CA TYR A 142 -13.75 10.05 0.81
C TYR A 142 -14.18 11.21 1.71
N ASP A 143 -15.25 11.92 1.32
CA ASP A 143 -15.80 13.06 2.07
C ASP A 143 -14.73 14.11 2.36
N ASP A 144 -14.15 14.67 1.28
CA ASP A 144 -13.13 15.70 1.39
C ASP A 144 -11.87 15.25 2.18
N ALA A 145 -11.57 13.95 2.10
CA ALA A 145 -10.53 13.27 2.89
C ALA A 145 -10.68 13.35 4.41
N LYS A 146 -11.90 13.58 4.92
CA LYS A 146 -12.21 13.55 6.36
C LYS A 146 -12.58 12.16 6.84
N SER A 147 -12.97 11.28 5.93
CA SER A 147 -13.40 9.93 6.21
C SER A 147 -12.55 8.88 5.48
N ALA A 148 -12.30 7.75 6.15
CA ALA A 148 -11.62 6.63 5.52
C ALA A 148 -12.16 5.27 5.97
N VAL A 149 -12.11 4.30 5.07
CA VAL A 149 -12.37 2.87 5.32
C VAL A 149 -11.09 2.09 5.07
N PHE A 150 -10.74 1.22 6.01
CA PHE A 150 -9.53 0.40 5.95
C PHE A 150 -9.89 -1.06 5.69
N SER A 151 -9.13 -1.69 4.79
CA SER A 151 -9.25 -3.14 4.60
C SER A 151 -8.83 -3.93 5.83
N LYS A 152 -9.23 -5.21 5.90
CA LYS A 152 -9.22 -6.00 7.13
C LYS A 152 -7.88 -6.02 7.85
N ASP A 153 -6.78 -6.21 7.13
CA ASP A 153 -5.43 -6.29 7.69
C ASP A 153 -4.79 -4.91 7.97
N LEU A 154 -5.48 -3.80 7.65
CA LEU A 154 -5.01 -2.44 7.88
C LEU A 154 -5.62 -1.77 9.13
N ARG A 155 -6.72 -2.33 9.69
CA ARG A 155 -7.48 -1.71 10.78
C ARG A 155 -6.67 -1.45 12.06
N ASP A 156 -5.73 -2.33 12.37
CA ASP A 156 -4.91 -2.23 13.57
C ASP A 156 -3.72 -1.27 13.39
N LYS A 157 -3.42 -0.88 12.15
CA LYS A 157 -2.35 0.08 11.82
C LYS A 157 -2.93 1.50 11.73
N LYS A 158 -2.26 2.45 12.37
CA LYS A 158 -2.65 3.86 12.38
C LYS A 158 -2.13 4.61 11.15
N TYR A 159 -2.86 4.56 10.04
CA TYR A 159 -2.59 5.34 8.83
C TYR A 159 -3.09 6.79 8.95
N HIS A 160 -2.75 7.50 10.03
CA HIS A 160 -3.27 8.85 10.29
C HIS A 160 -2.91 9.89 9.22
N PHE A 161 -1.90 9.61 8.40
CA PHE A 161 -1.47 10.50 7.32
C PHE A 161 -2.46 10.58 6.15
N VAL A 162 -3.46 9.69 6.06
CA VAL A 162 -4.40 9.66 4.92
C VAL A 162 -5.58 10.61 5.05
N LEU A 163 -5.83 11.15 6.25
CA LEU A 163 -6.98 12.03 6.52
C LEU A 163 -6.54 13.50 6.61
N GLU A 164 -7.35 14.42 6.08
CA GLU A 164 -7.24 15.84 6.41
C GLU A 164 -7.65 16.03 7.89
N LYS A 165 -6.74 16.61 8.69
CA LYS A 165 -6.96 16.94 10.10
C LYS A 165 -6.76 18.43 10.29
#